data_AF-A0A3T1AQI5-F1
#
_entry.id   AF-A0A3T1AQI5-F1
#
_cell.length_a   1.000
_cell.length_b   1.000
_cell.length_c   1.000
_cell.angle_alpha   90.00
_cell.angle_beta   90.00
_cell.angle_gamma   90.00
#
_symmetry.space_group_name_H-M   'P 1'
#
loop_
_entity.id
_entity.type
_entity.pdbx_description
1 polymer ?
#
loop_
_entity_poly.entity_id
_entity_poly.type
_entity_poly.pdbx_seq_one_letter_code
_entity_poly.pdbx_strand_id
1 'polypeptide(L)'
;MRQVRARFDDHTITVYQAYSPAIAGPALRAGRFVPPFKPDRMTWIKPSFLWMMYRSGWATKPGQERVLSISITRAGFSWALEQAALSSYDHRVHDSRATWQAALKAAPTRVQWDPERDLRLRELPDRSLQLGLGPQAVPHYTNDWITEIRDATPLAHQIRALLTTGDDAKAATLLPQETPYPLPPELMTRIAASPPARPRPA
;
A
#
# COMPACT_ATOMS: atom_id res chain seq x y z
N MET A 1 -9.95 -11.22 -7.47
CA MET A 1 -8.52 -11.57 -7.66
C MET A 1 -7.68 -10.89 -6.58
N ARG A 2 -6.51 -11.40 -6.17
CA ARG A 2 -5.60 -10.73 -5.20
C ARG A 2 -4.35 -10.21 -5.93
N GLN A 3 -4.23 -8.90 -6.15
CA GLN A 3 -3.12 -8.33 -6.92
C GLN A 3 -2.47 -7.16 -6.21
N VAL A 4 -1.14 -7.11 -6.30
CA VAL A 4 -0.40 -5.87 -6.05
C VAL A 4 -0.49 -5.06 -7.33
N ARG A 5 -1.26 -3.96 -7.29
CA ARG A 5 -1.28 -2.96 -8.36
C ARG A 5 -0.61 -1.71 -7.83
N ALA A 6 0.33 -1.17 -8.59
CA ALA A 6 1.15 -0.05 -8.14
C ALA A 6 1.69 0.72 -9.33
N ARG A 7 2.15 1.94 -9.07
CA ARG A 7 3.09 2.63 -9.94
C ARG A 7 4.50 2.19 -9.57
N PHE A 8 5.30 1.77 -10.55
CA PHE A 8 6.67 1.35 -10.35
C PHE A 8 7.50 1.55 -11.61
N ASP A 9 8.82 1.54 -11.45
CA ASP A 9 9.80 1.53 -12.52
C ASP A 9 10.85 0.42 -12.27
N ASP A 10 12.01 0.50 -12.92
CA ASP A 10 13.07 -0.50 -12.77
C ASP A 10 13.67 -0.54 -11.34
N HIS A 11 13.55 0.55 -10.57
CA HIS A 11 14.23 0.73 -9.29
C HIS A 11 13.27 0.88 -8.10
N THR A 12 12.09 1.47 -8.31
CA THR A 12 11.19 1.87 -7.24
C THR A 12 9.75 1.41 -7.45
N ILE A 13 9.01 1.33 -6.34
CA ILE A 13 7.56 1.17 -6.29
C ILE A 13 6.98 2.26 -5.40
N THR A 14 5.88 2.87 -5.83
CA THR A 14 5.14 3.85 -5.06
C THR A 14 4.20 3.16 -4.08
N VAL A 15 4.24 3.60 -2.83
CA VAL A 15 3.27 3.24 -1.79
C VAL A 15 2.72 4.50 -1.12
N TYR A 16 1.50 4.41 -0.62
CA TYR A 16 0.82 5.52 0.02
C TYR A 16 0.62 5.28 1.51
N GLN A 17 0.74 6.37 2.27
CA GLN A 17 0.35 6.45 3.68
C GLN A 17 -0.37 7.79 3.91
N ALA A 18 -1.22 7.86 4.94
CA ALA A 18 -1.81 9.11 5.36
C ALA A 18 -1.60 9.35 6.84
N TYR A 19 -1.34 10.60 7.19
CA TYR A 19 -1.04 11.04 8.55
C TYR A 19 -1.62 12.42 8.82
N SER A 20 -1.57 12.82 10.10
CA SER A 20 -1.81 14.19 10.49
C SER A 20 -0.74 15.14 9.95
N PRO A 21 -1.04 16.45 9.82
CA PRO A 21 -0.06 17.45 9.41
C PRO A 21 1.20 17.46 10.29
N ALA A 22 1.06 17.12 11.58
CA ALA A 22 2.16 17.06 12.54
C ALA A 22 3.20 15.97 12.21
N ILE A 23 2.82 14.90 11.51
CA ILE A 23 3.75 13.84 11.05
C ILE A 23 4.15 14.09 9.59
N ALA A 24 3.17 14.37 8.73
CA ALA A 24 3.41 14.51 7.29
C ALA A 24 4.28 15.73 6.95
N GLY A 25 4.07 16.87 7.62
CA GLY A 25 4.81 18.10 7.37
C GLY A 25 6.32 17.94 7.60
N PRO A 26 6.76 17.48 8.79
CA PRO A 26 8.16 17.17 9.04
C PRO A 26 8.74 16.14 8.07
N ALA A 27 7.99 15.07 7.75
CA ALA A 27 8.46 14.04 6.83
C ALA A 27 8.72 14.58 5.42
N LEU A 28 7.81 15.40 4.90
CA LEU A 28 7.96 16.07 3.60
C LEU A 28 9.17 16.99 3.55
N ARG A 29 9.41 17.77 4.60
CA ARG A 29 10.58 18.67 4.67
C ARG A 29 11.91 17.93 4.77
N ALA A 30 11.92 16.82 5.51
CA ALA A 30 13.14 16.03 5.76
C ALA A 30 13.42 15.00 4.65
N GLY A 31 12.47 14.71 3.76
CA GLY A 31 12.56 13.63 2.78
C GLY A 31 12.54 12.22 3.40
N ARG A 32 12.24 12.11 4.69
CA ARG A 32 12.21 10.85 5.47
C ARG A 32 11.32 11.03 6.70
N PHE A 33 10.87 9.93 7.30
CA PHE A 33 10.12 10.02 8.56
C PHE A 33 11.01 10.45 9.73
N VAL A 34 10.53 11.43 10.50
CA VAL A 34 11.18 12.01 11.68
C VAL A 34 10.13 12.19 12.79
N PRO A 35 10.52 12.46 14.05
CA PRO A 35 9.55 12.74 15.11
C PRO A 35 8.52 13.80 14.68
N PRO A 36 7.22 13.61 14.99
CA PRO A 36 6.65 12.66 15.95
C PRO A 36 6.26 11.28 15.36
N PHE A 37 6.77 10.89 14.18
CA PHE A 37 6.63 9.52 13.69
C PHE A 37 7.20 8.52 14.72
N LYS A 38 6.50 7.40 14.90
CA LYS A 38 6.79 6.38 15.93
C LYS A 38 7.32 5.10 15.28
N PRO A 39 8.65 4.89 15.24
CA PRO A 39 9.24 3.72 14.57
C PRO A 39 9.01 2.40 15.31
N ASP A 40 8.63 2.46 16.57
CA ASP A 40 8.30 1.32 17.44
C ASP A 40 6.90 0.74 17.18
N ARG A 41 6.10 1.37 16.30
CA ARG A 41 4.76 0.90 15.94
C ARG A 41 4.74 0.30 14.55
N MET A 42 3.87 -0.69 14.39
CA MET A 42 3.51 -1.21 13.07
C MET A 42 3.00 -0.05 12.19
N THR A 43 3.57 0.10 11.00
CA THR A 43 3.04 1.03 9.98
C THR A 43 2.52 0.26 8.77
N TRP A 44 1.55 0.82 8.05
CA TRP A 44 0.85 0.12 6.96
C TRP A 44 0.95 0.89 5.65
N ILE A 45 1.70 0.35 4.70
CA ILE A 45 1.88 0.91 3.36
C ILE A 45 0.91 0.26 2.37
N LYS A 46 0.42 1.05 1.40
CA LYS A 46 -0.58 0.62 0.40
C LYS A 46 -0.11 0.99 -0.99
N PRO A 47 0.13 0.03 -1.90
CA PRO A 47 0.45 0.36 -3.27
C PRO A 47 -0.72 0.95 -4.07
N SER A 48 -1.97 0.62 -3.70
CA SER A 48 -3.18 1.16 -4.34
C SER A 48 -3.55 2.55 -3.80
N PHE A 49 -3.65 3.53 -4.70
CA PHE A 49 -4.08 4.89 -4.38
C PHE A 49 -5.53 4.93 -3.90
N LEU A 50 -6.45 4.26 -4.59
CA LEU A 50 -7.87 4.27 -4.23
C LEU A 50 -8.14 3.55 -2.91
N TRP A 51 -7.37 2.51 -2.59
CA TRP A 51 -7.39 1.92 -1.25
C TRP A 51 -6.96 2.92 -0.18
N MET A 52 -5.90 3.71 -0.44
CA MET A 52 -5.51 4.80 0.47
C MET A 52 -6.57 5.91 0.55
N MET A 53 -7.24 6.26 -0.53
CA MET A 53 -8.33 7.25 -0.53
C MET A 53 -9.52 6.78 0.30
N TYR A 54 -9.90 5.51 0.22
CA TYR A 54 -10.91 4.93 1.09
C TYR A 54 -10.51 5.01 2.57
N ARG A 55 -9.25 4.67 2.88
CA ARG A 55 -8.73 4.65 4.26
C ARG A 55 -8.66 6.05 4.88
N SER A 56 -8.19 7.06 4.13
CA SER A 56 -8.13 8.46 4.56
C SER A 56 -9.43 9.25 4.38
N GLY A 57 -10.41 8.71 3.65
CA GLY A 57 -11.59 9.46 3.23
C GLY A 57 -11.21 10.64 2.33
N TRP A 58 -10.38 10.42 1.31
CA TRP A 58 -9.84 11.49 0.46
C TRP A 58 -9.14 12.60 1.27
N ALA A 59 -8.29 12.21 2.23
CA ALA A 59 -7.57 13.13 3.12
C ALA A 59 -8.46 14.01 4.03
N THR A 60 -9.68 13.56 4.36
CA THR A 60 -10.59 14.33 5.23
C THR A 60 -10.77 13.74 6.63
N LYS A 61 -10.34 12.50 6.87
CA LYS A 61 -10.49 11.87 8.18
C LYS A 61 -9.48 12.42 9.19
N PRO A 62 -9.89 12.65 10.46
CA PRO A 62 -8.97 13.05 11.52
C PRO A 62 -7.77 12.11 11.65
N GLY A 63 -6.57 12.68 11.72
CA GLY A 63 -5.30 11.96 11.78
C GLY A 63 -4.80 11.39 10.45
N GLN A 64 -5.50 11.62 9.34
CA GLN A 64 -5.15 11.18 7.98
C GLN A 64 -5.36 12.30 6.95
N GLU A 65 -5.15 13.56 7.35
CA GLU A 65 -5.43 14.76 6.56
C GLU A 65 -4.36 15.04 5.50
N ARG A 66 -3.23 14.33 5.52
CA ARG A 66 -2.16 14.44 4.52
C ARG A 66 -1.83 13.09 3.95
N VAL A 67 -1.90 12.96 2.63
CA VAL A 67 -1.56 11.74 1.90
C VAL A 67 -0.15 11.90 1.33
N LEU A 68 0.71 10.96 1.66
CA LEU A 68 2.08 10.87 1.16
C LEU A 68 2.16 9.80 0.07
N SER A 69 2.72 10.17 -1.08
CA SER A 69 3.21 9.24 -2.09
C SER A 69 4.69 8.98 -1.80
N ILE A 70 5.06 7.73 -1.55
CA ILE A 70 6.38 7.37 -1.06
C ILE A 70 7.00 6.36 -2.02
N SER A 71 8.09 6.74 -2.68
CA SER A 71 8.83 5.85 -3.55
C SER A 71 9.83 5.05 -2.71
N ILE A 72 9.70 3.73 -2.72
CA ILE A 72 10.64 2.83 -2.05
C ILE A 72 11.36 1.95 -3.05
N THR A 73 12.57 1.50 -2.70
CA THR A 73 13.31 0.55 -3.52
C THR A 73 12.50 -0.75 -3.71
N ARG A 74 12.55 -1.30 -4.91
CA ARG A 74 11.92 -2.60 -5.20
C ARG A 74 12.53 -3.72 -4.36
N ALA A 75 13.84 -3.66 -4.09
CA ALA A 75 14.52 -4.59 -3.21
C ALA A 75 13.95 -4.57 -1.78
N GLY A 76 13.74 -3.38 -1.21
CA GLY A 76 13.12 -3.24 0.12
C GLY A 76 11.68 -3.75 0.16
N PHE A 77 10.90 -3.46 -0.89
CA PHE A 77 9.53 -3.98 -1.00
C PHE A 77 9.50 -5.52 -1.14
N SER A 78 10.37 -6.10 -1.97
CA SER A 78 10.51 -7.55 -2.12
C SER A 78 10.90 -8.21 -0.80
N TRP A 79 11.91 -7.67 -0.10
CA TRP A 79 12.29 -8.14 1.23
C TRP A 79 11.09 -8.13 2.19
N ALA A 80 10.33 -7.04 2.22
CA ALA A 80 9.17 -6.94 3.10
C ALA A 80 8.09 -7.97 2.79
N LEU A 81 7.87 -8.33 1.52
CA LEU A 81 6.94 -9.39 1.13
C LEU A 81 7.49 -10.79 1.44
N GLU A 82 8.78 -11.02 1.24
CA GLU A 82 9.42 -12.31 1.52
C GLU A 82 9.40 -12.67 3.01
N GLN A 83 9.51 -11.66 3.87
CA GLN A 83 9.45 -11.78 5.33
C GLN A 83 8.02 -11.77 5.90
N ALA A 84 6.99 -11.68 5.04
CA ALA A 84 5.63 -11.49 5.51
C ALA A 84 4.92 -12.80 5.88
N ALA A 85 4.10 -12.71 6.92
CA ALA A 85 3.01 -13.66 7.15
C ALA A 85 1.66 -13.04 6.71
N LEU A 86 0.72 -13.89 6.30
CA LEU A 86 -0.66 -13.45 6.06
C LEU A 86 -1.31 -13.02 7.38
N SER A 87 -1.98 -11.85 7.39
CA SER A 87 -2.64 -11.32 8.58
C SER A 87 -3.91 -12.10 8.97
N SER A 88 -4.36 -13.02 8.13
CA SER A 88 -5.49 -13.91 8.35
C SER A 88 -5.16 -15.34 7.93
N TYR A 89 -5.80 -16.31 8.60
CA TYR A 89 -5.69 -17.71 8.23
C TYR A 89 -6.36 -17.97 6.88
N ASP A 90 -5.60 -18.53 5.94
CA ASP A 90 -6.07 -19.03 4.65
C ASP A 90 -5.71 -20.53 4.53
N HIS A 91 -6.71 -21.41 4.49
CA HIS A 91 -6.53 -22.87 4.44
C HIS A 91 -5.87 -23.35 3.14
N ARG A 92 -5.77 -22.49 2.12
CA ARG A 92 -5.07 -22.79 0.86
C ARG A 92 -3.56 -22.56 0.95
N VAL A 93 -3.11 -21.86 1.99
CA VAL A 93 -1.70 -21.50 2.20
C VAL A 93 -1.14 -22.10 3.48
N HIS A 94 -1.97 -22.22 4.52
CA HIS A 94 -1.52 -22.71 5.82
C HIS A 94 -2.14 -24.07 6.13
N ASP A 95 -1.29 -24.99 6.59
CA ASP A 95 -1.70 -26.33 7.00
C ASP A 95 -2.58 -26.32 8.26
N SER A 96 -2.32 -25.39 9.18
CA SER A 96 -3.06 -25.31 10.44
C SER A 96 -3.10 -23.90 11.00
N ARG A 97 -4.08 -23.62 11.86
CA ARG A 97 -4.15 -22.34 12.59
C ARG A 97 -2.96 -22.14 13.52
N ALA A 98 -2.43 -23.22 14.11
CA ALA A 98 -1.31 -23.14 15.05
C ALA A 98 -0.02 -22.72 14.34
N THR A 99 0.29 -23.34 13.19
CA THR A 99 1.48 -22.98 12.39
C THR A 99 1.37 -21.56 11.83
N TRP A 100 0.18 -21.14 11.37
CA TRP A 100 -0.08 -19.76 10.97
C TRP A 100 0.14 -18.75 12.11
N GLN A 101 -0.39 -19.01 13.31
CA GLN A 101 -0.22 -18.12 14.46
C GLN A 101 1.25 -17.97 14.87
N ALA A 102 2.01 -19.07 14.86
CA ALA A 102 3.44 -19.03 15.12
C ALA A 102 4.20 -18.19 14.08
N ALA A 103 3.92 -18.41 12.78
CA ALA A 103 4.50 -17.62 11.70
C ALA A 103 4.12 -16.14 11.78
N LEU A 104 2.85 -15.81 12.06
CA LEU A 104 2.37 -14.44 12.21
C LEU A 104 3.02 -13.70 13.38
N LYS A 105 3.36 -14.41 14.46
CA LYS A 105 4.07 -13.84 15.62
C LYS A 105 5.55 -13.59 15.31
N ALA A 106 6.18 -14.47 14.53
CA ALA A 106 7.60 -14.38 14.18
C ALA A 106 7.88 -13.38 13.05
N ALA A 107 6.95 -13.22 12.11
CA ALA A 107 7.15 -12.41 10.92
C ALA A 107 7.26 -10.90 11.25
N PRO A 108 8.31 -10.20 10.76
CA PRO A 108 8.45 -8.76 10.95
C PRO A 108 7.48 -7.94 10.09
N THR A 109 6.86 -8.55 9.09
CA THR A 109 5.90 -7.90 8.18
C THR A 109 4.62 -8.72 8.01
N ARG A 110 3.56 -8.07 7.52
CA ARG A 110 2.23 -8.66 7.39
C ARG A 110 1.61 -8.34 6.05
N VAL A 111 1.12 -9.35 5.34
CA VAL A 111 0.29 -9.17 4.15
C VAL A 111 -1.18 -9.23 4.55
N GLN A 112 -1.92 -8.19 4.20
CA GLN A 112 -3.37 -8.16 4.27
C GLN A 112 -3.95 -7.88 2.89
N TRP A 113 -4.97 -8.66 2.52
CA TRP A 113 -5.72 -8.47 1.29
C TRP A 113 -7.06 -7.83 1.60
N ASP A 114 -7.17 -6.54 1.33
CA ASP A 114 -8.38 -5.77 1.55
C ASP A 114 -9.18 -5.62 0.25
N PRO A 115 -10.51 -5.43 0.30
CA PRO A 115 -11.32 -5.08 -0.87
C PRO A 115 -10.75 -3.88 -1.64
N GLU A 116 -10.50 -4.06 -2.94
CA GLU A 116 -10.16 -2.94 -3.83
C GLU A 116 -11.35 -1.98 -3.95
N ARG A 117 -11.07 -0.77 -4.41
CA ARG A 117 -12.01 0.33 -4.49
C ARG A 117 -12.06 0.87 -5.90
N ASP A 118 -13.27 1.16 -6.36
CA ASP A 118 -13.43 1.98 -7.55
C ASP A 118 -13.24 3.47 -7.23
N LEU A 119 -13.34 4.31 -8.26
CA LEU A 119 -13.18 5.76 -8.14
C LEU A 119 -14.20 6.40 -7.17
N ARG A 120 -15.36 5.78 -6.97
CA ARG A 120 -16.40 6.20 -6.01
C ARG A 120 -16.27 5.51 -4.65
N LEU A 121 -15.15 4.81 -4.42
CA LEU A 121 -14.82 4.06 -3.22
C LEU A 121 -15.80 2.91 -2.89
N ARG A 122 -16.52 2.40 -3.90
CA ARG A 122 -17.33 1.18 -3.77
C ARG A 122 -16.42 -0.04 -3.82
N GLU A 123 -16.85 -1.13 -3.19
CA GLU A 123 -16.07 -2.36 -3.18
C GLU A 123 -16.03 -3.02 -4.55
N LEU A 124 -14.84 -3.45 -4.95
CA LEU A 124 -14.64 -4.30 -6.12
C LEU A 124 -14.44 -5.77 -5.70
N PRO A 125 -14.70 -6.73 -6.60
CA PRO A 125 -14.40 -8.16 -6.37
C PRO A 125 -12.91 -8.44 -6.18
N ASP A 126 -12.06 -7.54 -6.67
CA ASP A 126 -10.62 -7.62 -6.51
C ASP A 126 -10.16 -7.17 -5.11
N ARG A 127 -8.92 -7.53 -4.80
CA ARG A 127 -8.27 -7.25 -3.52
C ARG A 127 -6.95 -6.55 -3.74
N SER A 128 -6.71 -5.51 -2.94
CA SER A 128 -5.48 -4.73 -2.89
C SER A 128 -4.63 -5.16 -1.71
N LEU A 129 -3.32 -5.00 -1.87
CA LEU A 129 -2.37 -5.22 -0.78
C LEU A 129 -2.40 -4.06 0.23
N GLN A 130 -2.45 -4.42 1.51
CA GLN A 130 -2.02 -3.60 2.62
C GLN A 130 -0.87 -4.32 3.34
N LEU A 131 0.33 -3.76 3.27
CA LEU A 131 1.55 -4.36 3.80
C LEU A 131 1.91 -3.69 5.13
N GLY A 132 1.89 -4.46 6.21
CA GLY A 132 2.26 -4.04 7.55
C GLY A 132 3.75 -4.24 7.77
N LEU A 133 4.42 -3.21 8.27
CA LEU A 133 5.83 -3.23 8.64
C LEU A 133 5.92 -3.10 10.16
N GLY A 134 6.38 -4.16 10.83
CA GLY A 134 6.56 -4.18 12.28
C GLY A 134 7.85 -3.49 12.73
N PRO A 135 8.10 -3.40 14.04
CA PRO A 135 9.21 -2.62 14.60
C PRO A 135 10.61 -3.02 14.10
N GLN A 136 10.77 -4.27 13.65
CA GLN A 136 12.02 -4.73 13.04
C GLN A 136 12.18 -4.27 11.57
N ALA A 137 11.08 -4.10 10.84
CA ALA A 137 11.09 -3.69 9.43
C ALA A 137 11.05 -2.16 9.26
N VAL A 138 10.47 -1.43 10.21
CA VAL A 138 10.31 0.03 10.12
C VAL A 138 11.65 0.77 9.98
N PRO A 139 12.73 0.44 10.73
CA PRO A 139 14.02 1.10 10.55
C PRO A 139 14.58 0.96 9.13
N HIS A 140 14.47 -0.23 8.54
CA HIS A 140 14.87 -0.45 7.15
C HIS A 140 14.04 0.39 6.17
N TYR A 141 12.72 0.42 6.37
CA TYR A 141 11.84 1.27 5.58
C TYR A 141 12.22 2.75 5.66
N THR A 142 12.41 3.29 6.87
CA THR A 142 12.62 4.73 7.06
C THR A 142 14.02 5.21 6.71
N ASN A 143 15.02 4.34 6.79
CA ASN A 143 16.43 4.72 6.62
C ASN A 143 17.02 4.24 5.29
N ASP A 144 16.58 3.09 4.78
CA ASP A 144 17.26 2.41 3.67
C ASP A 144 16.39 2.35 2.40
N TRP A 145 15.06 2.18 2.54
CA TRP A 145 14.20 1.91 1.37
C TRP A 145 13.61 3.16 0.74
N ILE A 146 13.27 4.18 1.52
CA ILE A 146 12.66 5.41 1.02
C ILE A 146 13.68 6.18 0.18
N THR A 147 13.30 6.40 -1.09
CA THR A 147 14.06 7.22 -2.04
C THR A 147 13.43 8.60 -2.20
N GLU A 148 12.12 8.72 -1.97
CA GLU A 148 11.38 9.97 -2.12
C GLU A 148 10.07 9.98 -1.33
N ILE A 149 9.69 11.15 -0.81
CA ILE A 149 8.36 11.42 -0.25
C ILE A 149 7.77 12.66 -0.95
N ARG A 150 6.61 12.51 -1.59
CA ARG A 150 5.84 13.60 -2.22
C ARG A 150 4.49 13.78 -1.55
N ASP A 151 4.00 15.01 -1.55
CA ASP A 151 2.65 15.32 -1.09
C ASP A 151 1.62 15.01 -2.18
N ALA A 152 0.79 13.99 -1.96
CA ALA A 152 -0.31 13.60 -2.85
C ALA A 152 -1.65 14.20 -2.40
N THR A 153 -1.67 15.00 -1.33
CA THR A 153 -2.90 15.64 -0.82
C THR A 153 -3.58 16.54 -1.87
N PRO A 154 -2.85 17.38 -2.64
CA PRO A 154 -3.48 18.19 -3.69
C PRO A 154 -4.19 17.34 -4.75
N LEU A 155 -3.58 16.23 -5.17
CA LEU A 155 -4.17 15.29 -6.12
C LEU A 155 -5.45 14.66 -5.56
N ALA A 156 -5.41 14.20 -4.29
CA ALA A 156 -6.56 13.63 -3.62
C ALA A 156 -7.75 14.62 -3.56
N HIS A 157 -7.48 15.88 -3.20
CA HIS A 157 -8.50 16.92 -3.16
C HIS A 157 -9.04 17.27 -4.54
N GLN A 158 -8.17 17.35 -5.56
CA GLN A 158 -8.58 17.64 -6.93
C GLN A 158 -9.51 16.55 -7.48
N ILE A 159 -9.16 15.28 -7.30
CA ILE A 159 -10.00 14.16 -7.73
C ILE A 159 -11.33 14.19 -6.97
N ARG A 160 -11.31 14.36 -5.64
CA ARG A 160 -12.54 14.43 -4.83
C ARG A 160 -13.46 15.58 -5.27
N ALA A 161 -12.91 16.74 -5.60
CA ALA A 161 -13.68 17.90 -6.06
C ALA A 161 -14.41 17.57 -7.37
N LEU A 162 -13.72 16.97 -8.34
CA LEU A 162 -14.32 16.52 -9.60
C LEU A 162 -15.44 15.49 -9.38
N LEU A 163 -15.24 14.54 -8.46
CA LEU A 163 -16.27 13.56 -8.11
C LEU A 163 -17.49 14.19 -7.45
N THR A 164 -17.29 15.27 -6.69
CA THR A 164 -18.38 16.02 -6.05
C THR A 164 -19.20 16.79 -7.09
N THR A 165 -18.56 17.29 -8.15
CA THR A 165 -19.23 17.96 -9.27
C THR A 165 -19.76 17.00 -10.34
N GLY A 166 -19.54 15.69 -10.20
CA GLY A 166 -20.02 14.65 -11.12
C GLY A 166 -19.14 14.43 -12.36
N ASP A 167 -17.93 14.96 -12.41
CA ASP A 167 -16.99 14.82 -13.52
C ASP A 167 -16.07 13.59 -13.33
N ASP A 168 -16.67 12.41 -13.32
CA ASP A 168 -15.97 11.13 -13.09
C ASP A 168 -14.97 10.84 -14.19
N ALA A 169 -15.27 11.25 -15.43
CA ALA A 169 -14.39 11.06 -16.57
C ALA A 169 -13.07 11.79 -16.35
N LYS A 170 -13.11 13.09 -16.00
CA LYS A 170 -11.90 13.85 -15.71
C LYS A 170 -11.19 13.36 -14.45
N ALA A 171 -11.94 13.01 -13.40
CA ALA A 171 -11.39 12.43 -12.18
C ALA A 171 -10.58 11.15 -12.47
N ALA A 172 -11.07 10.28 -13.36
CA ALA A 172 -10.39 9.06 -13.76
C ALA A 172 -9.06 9.34 -14.48
N THR A 173 -8.97 10.39 -15.30
CA THR A 173 -7.71 10.75 -16.01
C THR A 173 -6.58 11.18 -15.07
N LEU A 174 -6.91 11.62 -13.86
CA LEU A 174 -5.94 12.05 -12.85
C LEU A 174 -5.42 10.90 -11.99
N LEU A 175 -6.02 9.70 -12.08
CA LEU A 175 -5.58 8.58 -11.27
C LEU A 175 -4.13 8.19 -11.61
N PRO A 176 -3.31 7.85 -10.58
CA PRO A 176 -2.03 7.21 -10.81
C PRO A 176 -2.19 5.97 -11.69
N GLN A 177 -1.29 5.80 -12.67
CA GLN A 177 -1.30 4.64 -13.56
C GLN A 177 -0.73 3.42 -12.81
N GLU A 178 -1.62 2.68 -12.15
CA GLU A 178 -1.26 1.51 -11.35
C GLU A 178 -1.51 0.22 -12.13
N THR A 179 -0.42 -0.50 -12.44
CA THR A 179 -0.42 -1.76 -13.17
C THR A 179 -0.06 -2.93 -12.24
N PRO A 180 -0.38 -4.19 -12.60
CA PRO A 180 0.04 -5.34 -11.81
C PRO A 180 1.57 -5.38 -11.63
N TYR A 181 2.02 -5.40 -10.37
CA TYR A 181 3.43 -5.52 -10.02
C TYR A 181 3.91 -6.97 -10.26
N PRO A 182 5.05 -7.18 -10.95
CA PRO A 182 5.56 -8.51 -11.25
C PRO A 182 6.11 -9.17 -9.99
N LEU A 183 5.35 -10.12 -9.43
CA LEU A 183 5.78 -10.94 -8.30
C LEU A 183 6.34 -12.28 -8.80
N PRO A 184 7.45 -12.78 -8.22
CA PRO A 184 7.91 -14.14 -8.46
C PRO A 184 6.82 -15.18 -8.09
N PRO A 185 6.67 -16.28 -8.84
CA PRO A 185 5.65 -17.29 -8.57
C PRO A 185 5.69 -17.85 -7.14
N GLU A 186 6.87 -18.10 -6.57
CA GLU A 186 6.99 -18.59 -5.20
C GLU A 186 6.47 -17.59 -4.17
N LEU A 187 6.70 -16.30 -4.42
CA LEU A 187 6.22 -15.24 -3.54
C LEU A 187 4.70 -15.11 -3.64
N MET A 188 4.15 -15.19 -4.86
CA MET A 188 2.70 -15.15 -5.07
C MET A 188 1.97 -16.24 -4.29
N THR A 189 2.47 -17.47 -4.33
CA THR A 189 1.89 -18.58 -3.54
C THR A 189 1.93 -18.29 -2.05
N ARG A 190 3.09 -17.86 -1.54
CA ARG A 190 3.30 -17.57 -0.11
C ARG A 190 2.37 -16.49 0.43
N ILE A 191 2.16 -15.43 -0.35
CA ILE A 191 1.30 -14.31 0.04
C ILE A 191 -0.12 -14.46 -0.50
N ALA A 192 -0.49 -15.62 -1.05
CA ALA A 192 -1.79 -15.87 -1.67
C ALA A 192 -2.21 -14.84 -2.73
N ALA A 193 -1.27 -14.30 -3.51
CA ALA A 193 -1.54 -13.44 -4.65
C ALA A 193 -2.02 -14.27 -5.86
N SER A 194 -2.75 -13.61 -6.75
CA SER A 194 -3.22 -14.16 -8.02
C SER A 194 -2.35 -13.65 -9.17
N PRO A 195 -2.12 -14.46 -10.23
CA PRO A 195 -1.38 -14.01 -11.39
C PRO A 195 -2.07 -12.81 -12.08
N PRO A 196 -1.32 -11.98 -12.82
CA PRO A 196 -1.92 -11.08 -13.79
C PRO A 196 -2.77 -11.89 -14.75
N ALA A 197 -4.00 -11.43 -15.01
CA ALA A 197 -4.82 -12.03 -16.05
C ALA A 197 -4.03 -11.97 -17.36
N ARG A 198 -3.85 -13.11 -18.06
CA ARG A 198 -3.30 -13.09 -19.41
C ARG A 198 -4.18 -12.13 -20.24
N PRO A 199 -3.60 -11.23 -21.04
CA PRO A 199 -4.40 -10.52 -22.03
C PRO A 199 -5.15 -11.57 -22.85
N ARG A 200 -6.47 -11.38 -23.05
CA ARG A 200 -7.21 -12.23 -23.98
C ARG A 200 -6.48 -12.15 -25.33
N PRO A 201 -6.19 -13.28 -26.00
CA PRO A 201 -5.77 -13.20 -27.39
C PRO A 201 -6.85 -12.44 -28.17
N ALA A 202 -6.39 -11.57 -29.07
CA ALA A 202 -7.23 -10.76 -29.94
C ALA A 202 -8.19 -11.62 -30.79
#